data_AF-A0AAD8FJI0-F1
#
_entry.id   AF-A0AAD8FJI0-F1
#
_cell.length_a   1.000
_cell.length_b   1.000
_cell.length_c   1.000
_cell.angle_alpha   90.00
_cell.angle_beta   90.00
_cell.angle_gamma   90.00
#
_symmetry.space_group_name_H-M   'P 1'
#
loop_
_entity.id
_entity.type
_entity.pdbx_description
1 polymer ?
#
loop_
_entity_poly.entity_id
_entity_poly.type
_entity_poly.pdbx_seq_one_letter_code
_entity_poly.pdbx_strand_id
1 'polypeptide(L)'
;MAVTRKKVSCVIFDAPSEMPDNQLATYADVMKFYNLTKQRLKYELNNKDPPRHNVAEIVITKVEQIWDKASIPHVSHRRVQEMLNKYHKTFMNLLKPYKSRKDSGPYQEKIFQFKDESKKLFDICSCKCEKSRKIPAIERDFLEDQRGPRGMIIAKVDEAESIKLQKRYIRKELTQRQKCRKSDIDGISEKQSDVCEEISSTEEKTDASDDESDNDCRPDPNKQLRKLNDKQMRVKLPSLALACDRYSVSDRAAAGIANAVLQDVGIIHERDVSKVIDRSKVRLERCKKRGTLCASVSNTITGLYFDGRKDSTMTLIKECDGKFHRKLITEEHISIISEPGSIYFVHITPTAGSSKVIAAELIAYLSKKNVDLGGIKAVGVTEPLLIQAIEEVSFDCLKWRWTNRCNGSYVSYMLTNYR
;
A
#
# COMPACT_ATOMS: atom_id res chain seq x y z
N MET A 1 14.43 -22.65 -59.64
CA MET A 1 13.28 -21.71 -59.73
C MET A 1 12.70 -21.54 -58.33
N ALA A 2 12.96 -20.39 -57.70
CA ALA A 2 12.48 -20.12 -56.34
C ALA A 2 10.98 -19.85 -56.36
N VAL A 3 10.20 -20.69 -55.68
CA VAL A 3 8.76 -20.46 -55.46
C VAL A 3 8.64 -19.31 -54.46
N THR A 4 8.48 -18.09 -54.96
CA THR A 4 8.18 -16.91 -54.14
C THR A 4 6.85 -17.11 -53.43
N ARG A 5 6.90 -17.39 -52.13
CA ARG A 5 5.75 -17.49 -51.22
C ARG A 5 4.96 -16.17 -51.33
N LYS A 6 3.77 -16.20 -51.93
CA LYS A 6 2.88 -15.02 -52.00
C LYS A 6 2.77 -14.42 -50.59
N LYS A 7 3.18 -13.16 -50.42
CA LYS A 7 2.95 -12.40 -49.18
C LYS A 7 1.46 -12.48 -48.89
N VAL A 8 1.07 -13.20 -47.84
CA VAL A 8 -0.32 -13.27 -47.37
C VAL A 8 -0.59 -11.92 -46.71
N SER A 9 -0.97 -10.91 -47.51
CA SER A 9 -1.41 -9.62 -47.00
C SER A 9 -2.82 -9.77 -46.43
N CYS A 10 -3.06 -9.16 -45.27
CA CYS A 10 -4.43 -8.99 -44.80
C CYS A 10 -5.13 -7.96 -45.71
N VAL A 11 -6.44 -8.08 -45.82
CA VAL A 11 -7.26 -7.15 -46.62
C VAL A 11 -7.37 -5.78 -45.93
N ILE A 12 -7.32 -5.78 -44.60
CA ILE A 12 -7.55 -4.60 -43.76
C ILE A 12 -6.22 -4.06 -43.20
N PHE A 13 -5.29 -4.96 -42.86
CA PHE A 13 -3.96 -4.63 -42.38
C PHE A 13 -2.91 -4.98 -43.44
N ASP A 14 -1.72 -4.39 -43.35
CA ASP A 14 -0.60 -4.77 -44.23
C ASP A 14 -0.12 -6.21 -43.94
N ALA A 15 1.02 -6.59 -44.52
CA ALA A 15 1.61 -7.89 -44.28
C ALA A 15 1.80 -8.19 -42.77
N PRO A 16 1.63 -9.46 -42.34
CA PRO A 16 1.98 -9.88 -40.99
C PRO A 16 3.40 -9.44 -40.63
N SER A 17 3.56 -8.85 -39.46
CA SER A 17 4.80 -8.23 -39.00
C SER A 17 5.00 -8.49 -37.52
N GLU A 18 6.25 -8.45 -37.07
CA GLU A 18 6.56 -8.41 -35.64
C GLU A 18 6.15 -7.07 -35.02
N MET A 19 5.88 -7.07 -33.71
CA MET A 19 5.60 -5.84 -32.96
C MET A 19 6.88 -5.05 -32.71
N PRO A 20 6.82 -3.72 -32.69
CA PRO A 20 7.98 -2.91 -32.35
C PRO A 20 8.39 -3.16 -30.89
N ASP A 21 9.67 -3.45 -30.66
CA ASP A 21 10.20 -3.65 -29.31
C ASP A 21 10.46 -2.33 -28.55
N ASN A 22 10.49 -1.21 -29.27
CA ASN A 22 10.90 0.09 -28.74
C ASN A 22 9.76 1.13 -28.74
N GLN A 23 8.52 0.72 -28.98
CA GLN A 23 7.34 1.60 -28.94
C GLN A 23 6.13 0.80 -28.45
N LEU A 24 5.14 1.47 -27.86
CA LEU A 24 3.92 0.79 -27.43
C LEU A 24 3.07 0.40 -28.63
N ALA A 25 2.62 -0.86 -28.70
CA ALA A 25 1.93 -1.39 -29.87
C ALA A 25 0.58 -0.71 -30.17
N THR A 26 0.27 -0.47 -31.46
CA THR A 26 -1.07 -0.08 -31.90
C THR A 26 -2.01 -1.28 -32.04
N TYR A 27 -3.30 -1.03 -32.17
CA TYR A 27 -4.27 -2.07 -32.55
C TYR A 27 -3.90 -2.76 -33.88
N ALA A 28 -3.32 -2.03 -34.84
CA ALA A 28 -2.83 -2.58 -36.09
C ALA A 28 -1.62 -3.51 -35.87
N ASP A 29 -0.65 -3.10 -35.05
CA ASP A 29 0.55 -3.90 -34.76
C ASP A 29 0.19 -5.20 -34.04
N VAL A 30 -0.70 -5.11 -33.04
CA VAL A 30 -1.22 -6.27 -32.31
C VAL A 30 -1.88 -7.27 -33.27
N MET A 31 -2.67 -6.80 -34.23
CA MET A 31 -3.34 -7.70 -35.19
C MET A 31 -2.39 -8.24 -36.28
N LYS A 32 -1.41 -7.45 -36.74
CA LYS A 32 -0.35 -7.91 -37.63
C LYS A 32 0.46 -9.03 -36.97
N PHE A 33 0.80 -8.87 -35.70
CA PHE A 33 1.50 -9.89 -34.92
C PHE A 33 0.63 -11.11 -34.63
N TYR A 34 -0.65 -10.92 -34.28
CA TYR A 34 -1.60 -12.03 -34.12
C TYR A 34 -1.69 -12.91 -35.38
N ASN A 35 -1.76 -12.28 -36.56
CA ASN A 35 -1.76 -13.01 -37.83
C ASN A 35 -0.44 -13.75 -38.09
N LEU A 36 0.70 -13.13 -37.74
CA LEU A 36 2.02 -13.76 -37.85
C LEU A 36 2.13 -14.99 -36.93
N THR A 37 1.74 -14.84 -35.66
CA THR A 37 1.74 -15.93 -34.66
C THR A 37 0.81 -17.06 -35.08
N LYS A 38 -0.38 -16.74 -35.59
CA LYS A 38 -1.30 -17.75 -36.13
C LYS A 38 -0.68 -18.51 -37.30
N GLN A 39 0.04 -17.83 -38.19
CA GLN A 39 0.72 -18.47 -39.32
C GLN A 39 1.87 -19.38 -38.87
N ARG A 40 2.67 -18.94 -37.90
CA ARG A 40 3.75 -19.73 -37.29
C ARG A 40 3.21 -21.01 -36.65
N LEU A 41 2.22 -20.89 -35.78
CA LEU A 41 1.57 -22.04 -35.13
C LEU A 41 0.88 -22.98 -36.13
N LYS A 42 0.31 -22.44 -37.21
CA LYS A 42 -0.28 -23.26 -38.27
C LYS A 42 0.76 -24.10 -39.00
N TYR A 43 1.97 -23.58 -39.20
CA TYR A 43 3.09 -24.34 -39.76
C TYR A 43 3.53 -25.47 -38.82
N GLU A 44 3.65 -25.18 -37.53
CA GLU A 44 4.02 -26.16 -36.50
C GLU A 44 2.99 -27.28 -36.35
N LEU A 45 1.70 -26.98 -36.53
CA LEU A 45 0.60 -27.95 -36.43
C LEU A 45 0.27 -28.64 -37.77
N ASN A 46 1.22 -28.73 -38.70
CA ASN A 46 1.02 -29.36 -40.03
C ASN A 46 -0.18 -28.79 -40.79
N ASN A 47 -0.29 -27.46 -40.85
CA ASN A 47 -1.38 -26.70 -41.49
C ASN A 47 -2.76 -26.85 -40.83
N LYS A 48 -2.86 -27.41 -39.63
CA LYS A 48 -4.09 -27.33 -38.82
C LYS A 48 -4.25 -25.95 -38.23
N ASP A 49 -5.50 -25.49 -38.10
CA ASP A 49 -5.77 -24.19 -37.50
C ASP A 49 -5.50 -24.24 -35.98
N PRO A 50 -4.62 -23.38 -35.45
CA PRO A 50 -4.31 -23.38 -34.03
C PRO A 50 -5.50 -22.92 -33.20
N PRO A 51 -5.63 -23.41 -31.95
CA PRO A 51 -6.67 -22.93 -31.06
C PRO A 51 -6.46 -21.45 -30.74
N ARG A 52 -7.55 -20.67 -30.75
CA ARG A 52 -7.48 -19.20 -30.62
C ARG A 52 -6.84 -18.73 -29.32
N HIS A 53 -7.04 -19.48 -28.23
CA HIS A 53 -6.46 -19.12 -26.93
C HIS A 53 -4.93 -19.17 -26.96
N ASN A 54 -4.31 -20.18 -27.60
CA ASN A 54 -2.85 -20.26 -27.73
C ASN A 54 -2.26 -19.09 -28.51
N VAL A 55 -2.93 -18.68 -29.60
CA VAL A 55 -2.48 -17.52 -30.39
C VAL A 55 -2.61 -16.24 -29.54
N ALA A 56 -3.73 -16.07 -28.85
CA ALA A 56 -3.98 -14.91 -28.01
C ALA A 56 -2.97 -14.81 -26.87
N GLU A 57 -2.65 -15.93 -26.20
CA GLU A 57 -1.69 -15.99 -25.09
C GLU A 57 -0.33 -15.40 -25.50
N ILE A 58 0.25 -15.90 -26.59
CA ILE A 58 1.56 -15.43 -27.09
C ILE A 58 1.53 -13.94 -27.42
N VAL A 59 0.42 -13.46 -28.00
CA VAL A 59 0.25 -12.04 -28.35
C VAL A 59 0.18 -11.18 -27.11
N ILE A 60 -0.61 -11.59 -26.11
CA ILE A 60 -0.79 -10.85 -24.86
C ILE A 60 0.52 -10.78 -24.09
N THR A 61 1.22 -11.91 -23.93
CA THR A 61 2.51 -11.95 -23.23
C THR A 61 3.52 -11.00 -23.87
N LYS A 62 3.58 -10.92 -25.20
CA LYS A 62 4.48 -9.99 -25.89
C LYS A 62 4.05 -8.53 -25.72
N VAL A 63 2.75 -8.24 -25.69
CA VAL A 63 2.25 -6.89 -25.39
C VAL A 63 2.62 -6.50 -23.95
N GLU A 64 2.38 -7.36 -22.97
CA GLU A 64 2.74 -7.11 -21.56
C GLU A 64 4.24 -6.84 -21.41
N GLN A 65 5.10 -7.64 -22.05
CA GLN A 65 6.55 -7.40 -22.07
C GLN A 65 6.96 -6.01 -22.58
N ILE A 66 6.27 -5.48 -23.60
CA ILE A 66 6.55 -4.14 -24.13
C ILE A 66 6.16 -3.06 -23.10
N TRP A 67 5.04 -3.25 -22.40
CA TRP A 67 4.58 -2.33 -21.37
C TRP A 67 5.46 -2.39 -20.10
N ASP A 68 5.91 -3.58 -19.72
CA ASP A 68 6.89 -3.79 -18.65
C ASP A 68 8.22 -3.13 -18.98
N LYS A 69 8.69 -3.26 -20.23
CA LYS A 69 9.91 -2.61 -20.71
C LYS A 69 9.79 -1.08 -20.67
N ALA A 70 8.60 -0.54 -20.86
CA ALA A 70 8.30 0.89 -20.72
C ALA A 70 8.08 1.34 -19.26
N SER A 71 8.20 0.43 -18.27
CA SER A 71 7.94 0.73 -16.85
C SER A 71 6.55 1.32 -16.56
N ILE A 72 5.55 1.05 -17.41
CA ILE A 72 4.18 1.56 -17.25
C ILE A 72 3.27 0.44 -16.69
N PRO A 73 2.63 0.66 -15.52
CA PRO A 73 1.70 -0.31 -14.96
C PRO A 73 0.47 -0.55 -15.85
N HIS A 74 0.24 -1.80 -16.26
CA HIS A 74 -0.88 -2.20 -17.10
C HIS A 74 -1.99 -2.97 -16.35
N VAL A 75 -3.16 -3.11 -16.97
CA VAL A 75 -4.29 -3.89 -16.44
C VAL A 75 -3.95 -5.38 -16.35
N SER A 76 -4.76 -6.15 -15.61
CA SER A 76 -4.54 -7.59 -15.45
C SER A 76 -4.53 -8.35 -16.79
N HIS A 77 -3.77 -9.44 -16.86
CA HIS A 77 -3.64 -10.30 -18.05
C HIS A 77 -5.00 -10.71 -18.64
N ARG A 78 -5.94 -11.14 -17.78
CA ARG A 78 -7.33 -11.47 -18.17
C ARG A 78 -8.03 -10.30 -18.87
N ARG A 79 -7.82 -9.07 -18.40
CA ARG A 79 -8.43 -7.88 -19.01
C ARG A 79 -7.83 -7.58 -20.39
N VAL A 80 -6.52 -7.73 -20.54
CA VAL A 80 -5.84 -7.60 -21.85
C VAL A 80 -6.40 -8.62 -22.84
N GLN A 81 -6.60 -9.86 -22.39
CA GLN A 81 -7.22 -10.92 -23.19
C GLN A 81 -8.64 -10.58 -23.65
N GLU A 82 -9.48 -10.05 -22.77
CA GLU A 82 -10.83 -9.58 -23.12
C GLU A 82 -10.80 -8.47 -24.17
N MET A 83 -9.87 -7.52 -24.05
CA MET A 83 -9.69 -6.43 -25.01
C MET A 83 -9.28 -6.95 -26.39
N LEU A 84 -8.31 -7.87 -26.44
CA LEU A 84 -7.88 -8.53 -27.68
C LEU A 84 -9.03 -9.30 -28.33
N ASN A 85 -9.77 -10.09 -27.54
CA ASN A 85 -10.91 -10.87 -28.03
C ASN A 85 -12.02 -9.99 -28.59
N LYS A 86 -12.33 -8.87 -27.92
CA LYS A 86 -13.32 -7.89 -28.38
C LYS A 86 -12.92 -7.30 -29.74
N TYR A 87 -11.67 -6.87 -29.87
CA TYR A 87 -11.15 -6.30 -31.11
C TYR A 87 -11.03 -7.33 -32.25
N HIS A 88 -10.60 -8.56 -31.94
CA HIS A 88 -10.57 -9.64 -32.92
C HIS A 88 -12.00 -10.00 -33.40
N LYS A 89 -13.01 -9.94 -32.53
CA LYS A 89 -14.42 -10.17 -32.92
C LYS A 89 -14.92 -9.10 -33.89
N THR A 90 -14.64 -7.82 -33.64
CA THR A 90 -15.03 -6.73 -34.56
C THR A 90 -14.33 -6.86 -35.90
N PHE A 91 -13.03 -7.16 -35.89
CA PHE A 91 -12.25 -7.46 -37.10
C PHE A 91 -12.83 -8.64 -37.91
N MET A 92 -13.19 -9.75 -37.26
CA MET A 92 -13.77 -10.91 -37.94
C MET A 92 -15.17 -10.60 -38.51
N ASN A 93 -15.96 -9.80 -37.82
CA ASN A 93 -17.26 -9.36 -38.32
C ASN A 93 -17.14 -8.47 -39.56
N LEU A 94 -16.04 -7.69 -39.67
CA LEU A 94 -15.73 -6.94 -40.89
C LEU A 94 -15.28 -7.88 -42.01
N LEU A 95 -14.45 -8.88 -41.75
CA LEU A 95 -13.95 -9.79 -42.79
C LEU A 95 -15.02 -10.73 -43.36
N LYS A 96 -15.99 -11.18 -42.57
CA LYS A 96 -17.05 -12.12 -43.00
C LYS A 96 -17.80 -11.68 -44.27
N PRO A 97 -18.38 -10.47 -44.35
CA PRO A 97 -19.10 -10.00 -45.54
C PRO A 97 -18.18 -9.44 -46.65
N TYR A 98 -16.86 -9.43 -46.48
CA TYR A 98 -15.95 -8.72 -47.38
C TYR A 98 -16.09 -9.15 -48.84
N LYS A 99 -16.12 -10.47 -49.09
CA LYS A 99 -16.18 -11.01 -50.46
C LYS A 99 -17.45 -10.57 -51.22
N SER A 100 -18.56 -10.36 -50.51
CA SER A 100 -19.85 -10.00 -51.13
C SER A 100 -20.16 -8.50 -51.12
N ARG A 101 -19.52 -7.71 -50.25
CA ARG A 101 -19.83 -6.27 -50.08
C ARG A 101 -18.65 -5.33 -50.37
N LYS A 102 -17.52 -5.84 -50.89
CA LYS A 102 -16.30 -5.06 -51.15
C LYS A 102 -16.51 -3.77 -51.96
N ASP A 103 -17.50 -3.75 -52.85
CA ASP A 103 -17.77 -2.63 -53.76
C ASP A 103 -18.86 -1.68 -53.23
N SER A 104 -19.43 -1.97 -52.05
CA SER A 104 -20.45 -1.14 -51.42
C SER A 104 -19.80 0.06 -50.71
N GLY A 105 -20.14 1.29 -51.13
CA GLY A 105 -19.64 2.54 -50.53
C GLY A 105 -19.72 2.59 -49.00
N PRO A 106 -20.90 2.34 -48.37
CA PRO A 106 -21.04 2.35 -46.91
C PRO A 106 -20.18 1.31 -46.18
N TYR A 107 -19.80 0.22 -46.86
CA TYR A 107 -18.95 -0.81 -46.29
C TYR A 107 -17.47 -0.46 -46.42
N GLN A 108 -17.06 0.16 -47.54
CA GLN A 108 -15.72 0.70 -47.71
C GLN A 108 -15.42 1.80 -46.68
N GLU A 109 -16.39 2.67 -46.39
CA GLU A 109 -16.25 3.68 -45.33
C GLU A 109 -16.04 3.06 -43.95
N LYS A 110 -16.76 1.98 -43.62
CA LYS A 110 -16.54 1.22 -42.37
C LYS A 110 -15.14 0.59 -42.30
N ILE A 111 -14.62 0.07 -43.41
CA ILE A 111 -13.25 -0.45 -43.47
C ILE A 111 -12.26 0.70 -43.24
N PHE A 112 -12.48 1.85 -43.86
CA PHE A 112 -11.62 3.02 -43.70
C PHE A 112 -11.61 3.52 -42.25
N GLN A 113 -12.78 3.68 -41.63
CA GLN A 113 -12.90 4.06 -40.22
C GLN A 113 -12.19 3.07 -39.30
N PHE A 114 -12.41 1.75 -39.50
CA PHE A 114 -11.73 0.72 -38.71
C PHE A 114 -10.21 0.75 -38.90
N LYS A 115 -9.73 1.00 -40.13
CA LYS A 115 -8.31 1.15 -40.43
C LYS A 115 -7.72 2.38 -39.74
N ASP A 116 -8.45 3.48 -39.69
CA ASP A 116 -7.98 4.69 -38.99
C ASP A 116 -7.94 4.51 -37.47
N GLU A 117 -8.99 3.92 -36.88
CA GLU A 117 -9.01 3.55 -35.46
C GLU A 117 -7.90 2.58 -35.08
N SER A 118 -7.48 1.71 -36.00
CA SER A 118 -6.42 0.74 -35.74
C SER A 118 -5.04 1.37 -35.52
N LYS A 119 -4.84 2.61 -35.95
CA LYS A 119 -3.59 3.37 -35.71
C LYS A 119 -3.48 3.85 -34.26
N LYS A 120 -4.58 3.83 -33.51
CA LYS A 120 -4.58 4.22 -32.10
C LYS A 120 -3.79 3.21 -31.27
N LEU A 121 -3.25 3.70 -30.15
CA LEU A 121 -2.55 2.90 -29.16
C LEU A 121 -3.46 1.78 -28.62
N PHE A 122 -2.93 0.56 -28.52
CA PHE A 122 -3.58 -0.52 -27.78
C PHE A 122 -3.40 -0.25 -26.27
N ASP A 123 -4.21 0.67 -25.74
CA ASP A 123 -4.03 1.23 -24.41
C ASP A 123 -4.49 0.27 -23.31
N ILE A 124 -3.53 -0.37 -22.64
CA ILE A 124 -3.76 -1.27 -21.51
C ILE A 124 -3.34 -0.66 -20.18
N CYS A 125 -3.21 0.67 -20.10
CA CYS A 125 -2.81 1.37 -18.88
C CYS A 125 -3.76 1.06 -17.71
N SER A 126 -3.19 0.77 -16.53
CA SER A 126 -3.97 0.56 -15.31
C SER A 126 -4.53 1.89 -14.75
N CYS A 127 -5.63 1.79 -13.99
CA CYS A 127 -6.41 2.96 -13.55
C CYS A 127 -5.67 3.83 -12.51
N LYS A 128 -6.11 5.09 -12.38
CA LYS A 128 -5.57 6.11 -11.46
C LYS A 128 -5.84 5.84 -9.95
N CYS A 129 -6.43 4.69 -9.60
CA CYS A 129 -7.11 4.53 -8.31
C CYS A 129 -6.22 4.00 -7.16
N GLU A 130 -5.09 3.34 -7.45
CA GLU A 130 -4.18 2.80 -6.43
C GLU A 130 -2.75 3.35 -6.59
N LYS A 131 -2.06 3.66 -5.47
CA LYS A 131 -0.70 4.23 -5.49
C LYS A 131 0.35 3.32 -6.16
N SER A 132 0.17 2.00 -6.08
CA SER A 132 1.05 0.99 -6.70
C SER A 132 0.85 0.87 -8.22
N ARG A 133 -0.33 1.24 -8.72
CA ARG A 133 -0.70 1.20 -10.14
C ARG A 133 -0.58 2.57 -10.82
N LYS A 134 -0.12 3.59 -10.09
CA LYS A 134 0.02 4.94 -10.60
C LYS A 134 1.24 5.03 -11.51
N ILE A 135 1.02 5.59 -12.70
CA ILE A 135 2.06 5.85 -13.69
C ILE A 135 3.13 6.78 -13.07
N PRO A 136 4.42 6.38 -13.09
CA PRO A 136 5.54 7.23 -12.68
C PRO A 136 5.48 8.58 -13.38
N ALA A 137 5.86 9.67 -12.70
CA ALA A 137 5.77 11.01 -13.28
C ALA A 137 6.61 11.16 -14.55
N ILE A 138 7.79 10.52 -14.58
CA ILE A 138 8.74 10.53 -15.70
C ILE A 138 8.14 9.86 -16.95
N GLU A 139 7.33 8.83 -16.78
CA GLU A 139 6.75 8.05 -17.90
C GLU A 139 5.42 8.63 -18.43
N ARG A 140 4.91 9.72 -17.85
CA ARG A 140 3.65 10.32 -18.29
C ARG A 140 3.78 10.98 -19.65
N ASP A 141 4.85 11.72 -19.86
CA ASP A 141 5.11 12.43 -21.11
C ASP A 141 5.30 11.43 -22.25
N PHE A 142 5.99 10.31 -21.97
CA PHE A 142 6.10 9.19 -22.90
C PHE A 142 4.73 8.59 -23.25
N LEU A 143 3.90 8.28 -22.26
CA LEU A 143 2.57 7.71 -22.55
C LEU A 143 1.65 8.69 -23.32
N GLU A 144 1.72 9.98 -23.03
CA GLU A 144 0.97 11.01 -23.76
C GLU A 144 1.43 11.12 -25.22
N ASP A 145 2.74 11.10 -25.47
CA ASP A 145 3.31 11.02 -26.82
C ASP A 145 2.82 9.75 -27.55
N GLN A 146 2.87 8.58 -26.91
CA GLN A 146 2.46 7.31 -27.52
C GLN A 146 0.95 7.23 -27.83
N ARG A 147 0.12 8.03 -27.15
CA ARG A 147 -1.31 8.19 -27.46
C ARG A 147 -1.56 9.15 -28.63
N GLY A 148 -0.61 10.03 -28.95
CA GLY A 148 -0.72 11.05 -29.99
C GLY A 148 0.33 10.88 -31.11
N PRO A 149 1.37 11.74 -31.17
CA PRO A 149 2.31 11.80 -32.28
C PRO A 149 3.26 10.58 -32.39
N ARG A 150 3.47 9.83 -31.31
CA ARG A 150 4.29 8.60 -31.26
C ARG A 150 5.75 8.82 -31.69
N GLY A 151 6.33 9.95 -31.30
CA GLY A 151 7.71 10.32 -31.65
C GLY A 151 8.76 9.75 -30.69
N MET A 152 8.39 9.48 -29.45
CA MET A 152 9.31 8.95 -28.44
C MET A 152 9.49 7.42 -28.61
N ILE A 153 10.68 6.93 -28.25
CA ILE A 153 11.03 5.51 -28.30
C ILE A 153 11.56 5.06 -26.93
N ILE A 154 11.29 3.80 -26.58
CA ILE A 154 11.83 3.13 -25.41
C ILE A 154 13.33 2.90 -25.66
N ALA A 155 14.16 3.85 -25.21
CA ALA A 155 15.61 3.72 -25.23
C ALA A 155 16.10 2.80 -24.10
N LYS A 156 17.36 2.37 -24.15
CA LYS A 156 17.98 1.72 -23.00
C LYS A 156 18.06 2.75 -21.87
N VAL A 157 17.36 2.47 -20.76
CA VAL A 157 17.46 3.27 -19.53
C VAL A 157 18.93 3.34 -19.11
N ASP A 158 19.37 4.53 -18.72
CA ASP A 158 20.72 4.77 -18.22
C ASP A 158 21.00 3.80 -17.07
N GLU A 159 22.12 3.07 -17.12
CA GLU A 159 22.44 2.01 -16.14
C GLU A 159 22.41 2.57 -14.71
N ALA A 160 22.83 3.83 -14.55
CA ALA A 160 22.78 4.58 -13.30
C ALA A 160 21.34 4.77 -12.77
N GLU A 161 20.36 5.02 -13.62
CA GLU A 161 18.97 5.24 -13.22
C GLU A 161 18.25 3.93 -12.90
N SER A 162 18.54 2.86 -13.65
CA SER A 162 18.07 1.50 -13.36
C SER A 162 18.55 1.01 -11.99
N ILE A 163 19.84 1.24 -11.66
CA ILE A 163 20.41 0.93 -10.34
C ILE A 163 19.71 1.75 -9.24
N LYS A 164 19.40 3.04 -9.48
CA LYS A 164 18.67 3.88 -8.51
C LYS A 164 17.25 3.35 -8.27
N LEU A 165 16.53 2.94 -9.31
CA LEU A 165 15.18 2.37 -9.21
C LEU A 165 15.17 1.03 -8.48
N GLN A 166 16.10 0.13 -8.78
CA GLN A 166 16.25 -1.15 -8.07
C GLN A 166 16.56 -0.94 -6.59
N LYS A 167 17.47 -0.03 -6.25
CA LYS A 167 17.77 0.32 -4.84
C LYS A 167 16.52 0.86 -4.12
N ARG A 168 15.70 1.68 -4.79
CA ARG A 168 14.42 2.17 -4.24
C ARG A 168 13.41 1.03 -4.03
N TYR A 169 13.32 0.08 -4.95
CA TYR A 169 12.46 -1.09 -4.83
C TYR A 169 12.87 -1.96 -3.64
N ILE A 170 14.17 -2.31 -3.54
CA ILE A 170 14.73 -3.11 -2.45
C ILE A 170 14.47 -2.44 -1.08
N ARG A 171 14.67 -1.11 -0.97
CA ARG A 171 14.37 -0.37 0.27
C ARG A 171 12.90 -0.45 0.65
N LYS A 172 11.99 -0.33 -0.31
CA LYS A 172 10.53 -0.47 -0.05
C LYS A 172 10.19 -1.88 0.42
N GLU A 173 10.75 -2.89 -0.23
CA GLU A 173 10.54 -4.29 0.13
C GLU A 173 11.07 -4.59 1.54
N LEU A 174 12.28 -4.12 1.88
CA LEU A 174 12.85 -4.25 3.23
C LEU A 174 11.99 -3.54 4.28
N THR A 175 11.48 -2.34 3.98
CA THR A 175 10.59 -1.60 4.90
C THR A 175 9.27 -2.35 5.09
N GLN A 176 8.73 -2.96 4.03
CA GLN A 176 7.48 -3.72 4.08
C GLN A 176 7.67 -5.04 4.82
N ARG A 177 8.80 -5.74 4.61
CA ARG A 177 9.20 -6.93 5.38
C ARG A 177 9.42 -6.61 6.86
N GLN A 178 10.00 -5.44 7.20
CA GLN A 178 10.13 -5.00 8.59
C GLN A 178 8.78 -4.68 9.23
N LYS A 179 7.80 -4.15 8.47
CA LYS A 179 6.42 -3.98 8.95
C LYS A 179 5.73 -5.31 9.22
N CYS A 180 5.89 -6.30 8.33
CA CYS A 180 5.35 -7.65 8.55
C CYS A 180 6.04 -8.39 9.71
N ARG A 181 7.37 -8.26 9.87
CA ARG A 181 8.06 -8.81 11.04
C ARG A 181 7.61 -8.17 12.36
N LYS A 182 7.16 -6.92 12.32
CA LYS A 182 6.63 -6.24 13.50
C LYS A 182 5.22 -6.75 13.88
N SER A 183 4.42 -7.20 12.92
CA SER A 183 3.14 -7.87 13.19
C SER A 183 3.29 -9.33 13.65
N ASP A 184 4.41 -9.98 13.32
CA ASP A 184 4.65 -11.39 13.72
C ASP A 184 5.24 -11.51 15.15
N ILE A 185 5.82 -10.45 15.71
CA ILE A 185 6.36 -10.43 17.08
C ILE A 185 5.26 -10.21 18.13
N ASP A 186 4.13 -9.58 17.77
CA ASP A 186 2.97 -9.42 18.67
C ASP A 186 2.15 -10.73 18.83
N GLY A 187 2.54 -11.81 18.15
CA GLY A 187 1.83 -13.10 18.15
C GLY A 187 2.45 -14.22 19.00
N ILE A 188 3.63 -14.04 19.59
CA ILE A 188 4.26 -15.09 20.41
C ILE A 188 4.91 -14.45 21.66
N SER A 189 4.17 -14.50 22.78
CA SER A 189 4.79 -14.48 24.10
C SER A 189 4.09 -15.52 24.98
N GLU A 190 4.74 -16.68 25.12
CA GLU A 190 4.89 -17.29 26.44
C GLU A 190 6.06 -18.27 26.48
N LYS A 191 7.01 -17.95 27.37
CA LYS A 191 7.96 -18.80 28.13
C LYS A 191 9.44 -18.82 27.72
N GLN A 192 10.20 -18.35 28.73
CA GLN A 192 11.53 -18.77 29.22
C GLN A 192 12.80 -18.07 28.69
N SER A 193 13.28 -17.16 29.55
CA SER A 193 14.62 -17.04 30.15
C SER A 193 15.89 -16.99 29.29
N ASP A 194 16.69 -15.97 29.63
CA ASP A 194 18.15 -15.87 29.63
C ASP A 194 18.91 -16.07 28.30
N VAL A 195 19.56 -15.00 27.84
CA VAL A 195 21.02 -14.81 27.87
C VAL A 195 21.37 -13.56 27.05
N CYS A 196 22.21 -12.71 27.64
CA CYS A 196 22.87 -11.59 26.97
C CYS A 196 23.89 -12.11 25.97
N GLU A 197 23.84 -11.63 24.72
CA GLU A 197 24.99 -11.70 23.81
C GLU A 197 25.16 -10.36 23.08
N GLU A 198 26.29 -9.71 23.38
CA GLU A 198 26.84 -8.64 22.57
C GLU A 198 27.11 -9.17 21.17
N ILE A 199 26.53 -8.54 20.14
CA ILE A 199 27.02 -8.68 18.78
C ILE A 199 27.30 -7.28 18.22
N SER A 200 28.59 -6.96 18.27
CA SER A 200 29.25 -5.95 17.45
C SER A 200 28.90 -6.18 15.98
N SER A 201 28.29 -5.19 15.34
CA SER A 201 28.16 -5.16 13.88
C SER A 201 28.54 -3.77 13.37
N THR A 202 29.69 -3.75 12.71
CA THR A 202 30.29 -2.66 11.96
C THR A 202 29.38 -2.33 10.78
N GLU A 203 28.71 -1.17 10.82
CA GLU A 203 28.00 -0.62 9.66
C GLU A 203 28.89 0.41 8.96
N GLU A 204 29.43 0.03 7.81
CA GLU A 204 29.92 0.98 6.80
C GLU A 204 28.73 1.77 6.24
N LYS A 205 28.71 3.07 6.55
CA LYS A 205 27.77 4.02 5.96
C LYS A 205 28.36 4.58 4.67
N THR A 206 27.66 4.37 3.57
CA THR A 206 27.74 5.26 2.39
C THR A 206 26.45 6.08 2.33
N ASP A 207 26.56 7.32 2.79
CA ASP A 207 25.58 8.38 2.58
C ASP A 207 25.62 8.82 1.11
N ALA A 208 24.45 9.10 0.52
CA ALA A 208 24.36 9.95 -0.66
C ALA A 208 23.06 10.76 -0.61
N SER A 209 23.29 12.05 -0.37
CA SER A 209 22.42 13.21 -0.51
C SER A 209 21.84 13.36 -1.92
N ASP A 210 20.58 13.79 -1.98
CA ASP A 210 20.01 14.45 -3.16
C ASP A 210 20.38 15.94 -3.09
N ASP A 211 20.98 16.49 -4.14
CA ASP A 211 20.55 17.79 -4.69
C ASP A 211 21.14 18.00 -6.11
N GLU A 212 20.29 18.54 -6.98
CA GLU A 212 20.50 18.88 -8.39
C GLU A 212 21.20 20.24 -8.53
N SER A 213 22.18 20.36 -9.42
CA SER A 213 22.33 21.49 -10.36
C SER A 213 23.57 21.34 -11.24
N ASP A 214 23.41 21.82 -12.47
CA ASP A 214 24.28 21.68 -13.63
C ASP A 214 25.71 22.25 -13.52
N ASN A 215 26.60 21.59 -14.28
CA ASN A 215 27.88 21.99 -14.87
C ASN A 215 28.49 23.38 -14.53
N ASP A 216 29.71 23.36 -13.99
CA ASP A 216 30.87 23.87 -14.74
C ASP A 216 32.21 23.38 -14.16
N CYS A 217 33.09 22.88 -15.02
CA CYS A 217 34.44 22.43 -14.66
C CYS A 217 35.42 23.62 -14.53
N ARG A 218 35.92 23.87 -13.32
CA ARG A 218 37.31 24.33 -13.10
C ARG A 218 37.89 23.67 -11.85
N PRO A 219 39.12 23.11 -11.90
CA PRO A 219 39.77 22.58 -10.70
C PRO A 219 40.33 23.73 -9.85
N ASP A 220 39.69 24.02 -8.73
CA ASP A 220 40.21 24.91 -7.68
C ASP A 220 41.31 24.16 -6.86
N PRO A 221 42.53 24.73 -6.69
CA PRO A 221 43.64 24.11 -5.96
C PRO A 221 43.38 23.83 -4.46
N ASN A 222 42.29 24.32 -3.88
CA ASN A 222 42.07 24.25 -2.43
C ASN A 222 41.41 22.96 -1.91
N LYS A 223 41.43 21.86 -2.67
CA LYS A 223 40.90 20.56 -2.23
C LYS A 223 41.74 19.84 -1.17
N GLN A 224 42.93 20.35 -0.84
CA GLN A 224 43.82 19.73 0.16
C GLN A 224 43.52 20.12 1.62
N LEU A 225 42.59 21.04 1.91
CA LEU A 225 42.29 21.44 3.29
C LEU A 225 41.04 20.80 3.93
N ARG A 226 40.38 19.82 3.29
CA ARG A 226 39.17 19.17 3.83
C ARG A 226 39.36 17.72 4.30
N LYS A 227 40.59 17.32 4.62
CA LYS A 227 40.91 15.98 5.16
C LYS A 227 41.23 16.00 6.66
N LEU A 228 40.56 16.85 7.43
CA LEU A 228 40.62 16.80 8.90
C LEU A 228 39.21 16.93 9.49
N ASN A 229 38.81 15.89 10.23
CA ASN A 229 37.65 15.75 11.12
C ASN A 229 36.39 15.03 10.60
N ASP A 230 36.52 13.76 10.18
CA ASP A 230 35.41 12.79 10.19
C ASP A 230 35.08 12.29 11.61
N LYS A 231 34.82 13.21 12.55
CA LYS A 231 34.24 12.87 13.85
C LYS A 231 32.73 13.12 13.78
N GLN A 232 31.98 12.10 13.35
CA GLN A 232 30.52 12.14 13.38
C GLN A 232 30.04 12.50 14.79
N MET A 233 29.26 13.57 14.93
CA MET A 233 28.72 13.99 16.22
C MET A 233 27.75 12.94 16.78
N ARG A 234 28.18 12.27 17.86
CA ARG A 234 27.44 11.22 18.61
C ARG A 234 26.83 11.71 19.93
N VAL A 235 26.65 13.02 20.12
CA VAL A 235 26.12 13.59 21.36
C VAL A 235 24.66 13.18 21.55
N LYS A 236 24.34 12.57 22.71
CA LYS A 236 22.97 12.26 23.12
C LYS A 236 22.37 13.49 23.82
N LEU A 237 21.11 13.82 23.53
CA LEU A 237 20.45 15.04 24.01
C LEU A 237 19.16 14.71 24.80
N PRO A 238 19.23 13.87 25.85
CA PRO A 238 18.05 13.37 26.55
C PRO A 238 17.26 14.49 27.25
N SER A 239 17.96 15.44 27.88
CA SER A 239 17.34 16.54 28.63
C SER A 239 16.66 17.54 27.71
N LEU A 240 17.30 17.85 26.57
CA LEU A 240 16.72 18.71 25.54
C LEU A 240 15.43 18.09 24.99
N ALA A 241 15.44 16.79 24.68
CA ALA A 241 14.26 16.08 24.16
C ALA A 241 13.09 16.12 25.16
N LEU A 242 13.34 15.87 26.44
CA LEU A 242 12.31 15.93 27.49
C LEU A 242 11.75 17.34 27.68
N ALA A 243 12.61 18.36 27.68
CA ALA A 243 12.17 19.75 27.77
C ALA A 243 11.31 20.13 26.56
N CYS A 244 11.69 19.72 25.35
CA CYS A 244 10.91 19.98 24.14
C CYS A 244 9.54 19.30 24.18
N ASP A 245 9.45 18.07 24.71
CA ASP A 245 8.17 17.39 24.91
C ASP A 245 7.30 18.10 25.96
N ARG A 246 7.89 18.55 27.06
CA ARG A 246 7.18 19.26 28.14
C ARG A 246 6.60 20.60 27.69
N TYR A 247 7.36 21.38 26.93
CA TYR A 247 6.95 22.70 26.45
C TYR A 247 6.34 22.69 25.04
N SER A 248 6.04 21.51 24.49
CA SER A 248 5.44 21.33 23.15
C SER A 248 6.20 22.05 22.02
N VAL A 249 7.53 22.07 22.08
CA VAL A 249 8.38 22.75 21.09
C VAL A 249 8.48 21.89 19.82
N SER A 250 8.40 22.54 18.65
CA SER A 250 8.61 21.85 17.37
C SER A 250 10.07 21.43 17.18
N ASP A 251 10.33 20.33 16.47
CA ASP A 251 11.71 19.83 16.26
C ASP A 251 12.62 20.86 15.57
N ARG A 252 12.05 21.68 14.68
CA ARG A 252 12.78 22.73 13.96
C ARG A 252 13.11 23.91 14.88
N ALA A 253 12.16 24.33 15.72
CA ALA A 253 12.39 25.38 16.72
C ALA A 253 13.40 24.92 17.78
N ALA A 254 13.29 23.68 18.24
CA ALA A 254 14.22 23.09 19.20
C ALA A 254 15.66 23.05 18.68
N ALA A 255 15.85 22.64 17.42
CA ALA A 255 17.16 22.67 16.77
C ALA A 255 17.70 24.11 16.64
N GLY A 256 16.86 25.06 16.25
CA GLY A 256 17.24 26.49 16.17
C GLY A 256 17.68 27.06 17.52
N ILE A 257 16.87 26.84 18.57
CA ILE A 257 17.19 27.29 19.95
C ILE A 257 18.49 26.65 20.44
N ALA A 258 18.65 25.34 20.25
CA ALA A 258 19.86 24.64 20.69
C ALA A 258 21.11 25.12 19.95
N ASN A 259 21.02 25.36 18.63
CA ASN A 259 22.14 25.87 17.86
C ASN A 259 22.49 27.32 18.21
N ALA A 260 21.50 28.17 18.50
CA ALA A 260 21.74 29.54 18.97
C ALA A 260 22.51 29.55 20.31
N VAL A 261 22.06 28.75 21.28
CA VAL A 261 22.77 28.58 22.56
C VAL A 261 24.19 28.06 22.35
N LEU A 262 24.39 27.10 21.44
CA LEU A 262 25.71 26.56 21.15
C LEU A 262 26.64 27.57 20.43
N GLN A 263 26.09 28.53 19.69
CA GLN A 263 26.85 29.65 19.12
C GLN A 263 27.25 30.65 20.21
N ASP A 264 26.32 31.03 21.09
CA ASP A 264 26.58 31.96 22.21
C ASP A 264 27.62 31.41 23.20
N VAL A 265 27.62 30.09 23.43
CA VAL A 265 28.59 29.39 24.29
C VAL A 265 29.93 29.15 23.57
N GLY A 266 30.05 29.47 22.28
CA GLY A 266 31.28 29.29 21.52
C GLY A 266 31.62 27.82 21.24
N ILE A 267 30.60 26.96 21.13
CA ILE A 267 30.78 25.54 20.77
C ILE A 267 30.65 25.35 19.25
N ILE A 268 29.82 26.17 18.60
CA ILE A 268 29.66 26.23 17.14
C ILE A 268 30.16 27.60 16.68
N HIS A 269 30.98 27.61 15.63
CA HIS A 269 31.41 28.83 14.96
C HIS A 269 31.27 28.66 13.45
N GLU A 270 31.32 29.74 12.68
CA GLU A 270 31.26 29.70 11.22
C GLU A 270 32.34 28.78 10.60
N ARG A 271 33.47 28.62 11.29
CA ARG A 271 34.59 27.75 10.87
C ARG A 271 34.47 26.30 11.37
N ASP A 272 33.69 26.06 12.42
CA ASP A 272 33.51 24.73 13.02
C ASP A 272 32.01 24.40 13.17
N VAL A 273 31.48 23.74 12.14
CA VAL A 273 30.09 23.26 12.07
C VAL A 273 29.95 21.80 12.51
N SER A 274 31.02 21.19 13.05
CA SER A 274 31.01 19.78 13.44
C SER A 274 29.97 19.47 14.51
N LYS A 275 29.60 20.48 15.31
CA LYS A 275 28.69 20.37 16.45
C LYS A 275 27.28 20.93 16.22
N VAL A 276 26.86 21.11 14.97
CA VAL A 276 25.49 21.56 14.65
C VAL A 276 24.45 20.46 14.90
N ILE A 277 23.37 20.80 15.61
CA ILE A 277 22.25 19.92 15.89
C ILE A 277 21.20 20.09 14.79
N ASP A 278 20.97 19.05 13.99
CA ASP A 278 19.88 19.01 13.02
C ASP A 278 18.53 18.64 13.67
N ARG A 279 17.42 19.07 13.06
CA ARG A 279 16.05 18.69 13.44
C ARG A 279 15.88 17.17 13.57
N SER A 280 16.54 16.40 12.71
CA SER A 280 16.43 14.94 12.69
C SER A 280 17.07 14.32 13.92
N LYS A 281 18.10 14.96 14.49
CA LYS A 281 18.74 14.52 15.74
C LYS A 281 17.81 14.74 16.94
N VAL A 282 17.18 15.91 17.02
CA VAL A 282 16.18 16.21 18.05
C VAL A 282 15.03 15.20 17.98
N ARG A 283 14.51 14.94 16.77
CA ARG A 283 13.45 13.96 16.54
C ARG A 283 13.85 12.55 16.99
N LEU A 284 15.05 12.11 16.63
CA LEU A 284 15.55 10.78 17.02
C LEU A 284 15.66 10.63 18.54
N GLU A 285 16.18 11.64 19.24
CA GLU A 285 16.31 11.61 20.70
C GLU A 285 14.94 11.64 21.39
N ARG A 286 13.95 12.39 20.86
CA ARG A 286 12.55 12.33 21.31
C ARG A 286 11.95 10.94 21.10
N CYS A 287 12.15 10.33 19.93
CA CYS A 287 11.69 8.97 19.66
C CYS A 287 12.28 7.96 20.65
N LYS A 288 13.58 8.03 20.93
CA LYS A 288 14.23 7.15 21.92
C LYS A 288 13.64 7.34 23.32
N LYS A 289 13.48 8.60 23.77
CA LYS A 289 12.95 8.88 25.10
C LYS A 289 11.49 8.49 25.27
N ARG A 290 10.66 8.73 24.26
CA ARG A 290 9.27 8.23 24.24
C ARG A 290 9.23 6.71 24.25
N GLY A 291 10.10 6.04 23.50
CA GLY A 291 10.24 4.59 23.52
C GLY A 291 10.58 4.05 24.92
N THR A 292 11.58 4.64 25.60
CA THR A 292 11.93 4.27 26.98
C THR A 292 10.78 4.52 27.96
N LEU A 293 10.06 5.64 27.81
CA LEU A 293 8.90 5.95 28.65
C LEU A 293 7.73 4.99 28.40
N CYS A 294 7.41 4.67 27.14
CA CYS A 294 6.38 3.70 26.80
C CYS A 294 6.70 2.29 27.31
N ALA A 295 7.97 1.86 27.25
CA ALA A 295 8.40 0.59 27.83
C ALA A 295 8.30 0.54 29.37
N SER A 296 8.28 1.71 30.02
CA SER A 296 8.09 1.81 31.48
C SER A 296 6.63 1.93 31.91
N VAL A 297 5.68 2.12 30.98
CA VAL A 297 4.25 2.04 31.27
C VAL A 297 3.89 0.55 31.34
N SER A 298 3.47 0.10 32.52
CA SER A 298 3.16 -1.29 32.81
C SER A 298 2.14 -1.89 31.81
N ASN A 299 2.32 -3.16 31.44
CA ASN A 299 1.39 -3.99 30.64
C ASN A 299 0.00 -4.20 31.32
N THR A 300 -0.30 -3.45 32.37
CA THR A 300 -1.56 -3.48 33.08
C THR A 300 -2.62 -2.78 32.24
N ILE A 301 -3.73 -3.47 32.00
CA ILE A 301 -4.88 -2.90 31.29
C ILE A 301 -5.42 -1.72 32.11
N THR A 302 -5.34 -0.52 31.54
CA THR A 302 -5.80 0.72 32.16
C THR A 302 -7.16 1.18 31.63
N GLY A 303 -7.62 0.63 30.51
CA GLY A 303 -8.93 0.94 29.98
C GLY A 303 -9.50 -0.17 29.09
N LEU A 304 -10.82 -0.22 29.03
CA LEU A 304 -11.57 -1.13 28.16
C LEU A 304 -12.53 -0.35 27.27
N TYR A 305 -12.57 -0.69 25.98
CA TYR A 305 -13.50 -0.13 25.02
C TYR A 305 -14.38 -1.23 24.45
N PHE A 306 -15.66 -0.90 24.33
CA PHE A 306 -16.72 -1.82 23.92
C PHE A 306 -17.33 -1.37 22.61
N ASP A 307 -17.32 -2.26 21.63
CA ASP A 307 -18.04 -2.07 20.37
C ASP A 307 -19.05 -3.21 20.18
N GLY A 308 -20.32 -2.85 20.06
CA GLY A 308 -21.44 -3.78 19.97
C GLY A 308 -22.08 -3.76 18.59
N ARG A 309 -22.45 -4.93 18.09
CA ARG A 309 -23.18 -5.11 16.83
C ARG A 309 -24.32 -6.10 17.02
N LYS A 310 -25.49 -5.79 16.46
CA LYS A 310 -26.66 -6.69 16.46
C LYS A 310 -26.84 -7.24 15.07
N ASP A 311 -26.73 -8.56 14.92
CA ASP A 311 -26.92 -9.25 13.65
C ASP A 311 -28.23 -10.04 13.69
N SER A 312 -29.10 -9.81 12.71
CA SER A 312 -30.39 -10.48 12.61
C SER A 312 -30.37 -11.54 11.51
N THR A 313 -30.56 -12.80 11.87
CA THR A 313 -30.59 -13.93 10.95
C THR A 313 -32.01 -14.49 10.81
N MET A 314 -32.45 -14.76 9.58
CA MET A 314 -33.72 -15.45 9.34
C MET A 314 -33.50 -16.96 9.42
N THR A 315 -34.16 -17.62 10.36
CA THR A 315 -34.10 -19.07 10.54
C THR A 315 -35.48 -19.69 10.42
N LEU A 316 -35.54 -20.97 10.02
CA LEU A 316 -36.76 -21.76 9.97
C LEU A 316 -36.84 -22.62 11.23
N ILE A 317 -37.67 -22.23 12.18
CA ILE A 317 -37.87 -22.99 13.42
C ILE A 317 -39.12 -23.85 13.24
N LYS A 318 -39.00 -25.13 13.59
CA LYS A 318 -40.13 -26.06 13.65
C LYS A 318 -40.83 -25.87 14.99
N GLU A 319 -42.07 -25.37 14.96
CA GLU A 319 -42.88 -25.22 16.18
C GLU A 319 -43.55 -26.55 16.56
N CYS A 320 -44.18 -26.58 17.75
CA CYS A 320 -44.86 -27.76 18.30
C CYS A 320 -45.89 -28.37 17.34
N ASP A 321 -46.45 -27.55 16.43
CA ASP A 321 -47.42 -27.94 15.40
C ASP A 321 -46.77 -28.67 14.20
N GLY A 322 -45.46 -28.91 14.24
CA GLY A 322 -44.70 -29.65 13.22
C GLY A 322 -44.43 -28.86 11.93
N LYS A 323 -44.90 -27.61 11.83
CA LYS A 323 -44.69 -26.72 10.68
C LYS A 323 -43.46 -25.83 10.88
N PHE A 324 -42.76 -25.53 9.79
CA PHE A 324 -41.62 -24.63 9.81
C PHE A 324 -42.09 -23.18 9.64
N HIS A 325 -41.80 -22.36 10.63
CA HIS A 325 -42.08 -20.93 10.60
C HIS A 325 -40.77 -20.15 10.44
N ARG A 326 -40.79 -19.14 9.58
CA ARG A 326 -39.66 -18.20 9.45
C ARG A 326 -39.66 -17.29 10.68
N LYS A 327 -38.59 -17.33 11.47
CA LYS A 327 -38.36 -16.44 12.59
C LYS A 327 -37.09 -15.64 12.37
N LEU A 328 -37.10 -14.39 12.80
CA LEU A 328 -35.91 -13.55 12.87
C LEU A 328 -35.27 -13.76 14.24
N ILE A 329 -34.06 -14.32 14.27
CA ILE A 329 -33.25 -14.43 15.49
C ILE A 329 -32.25 -13.27 15.47
N THR A 330 -32.23 -12.46 16.54
CA THR A 330 -31.22 -11.41 16.71
C THR A 330 -30.16 -11.86 17.69
N GLU A 331 -28.92 -11.92 17.22
CA GLU A 331 -27.74 -12.20 18.03
C GLU A 331 -26.96 -10.90 18.25
N GLU A 332 -26.40 -10.75 19.45
CA GLU A 332 -25.52 -9.62 19.75
C GLU A 332 -24.06 -10.08 19.78
N HIS A 333 -23.18 -9.23 19.27
CA HIS A 333 -21.75 -9.46 19.17
C HIS A 333 -21.01 -8.26 19.75
N ILE A 334 -20.18 -8.51 20.76
CA ILE A 334 -19.47 -7.45 21.48
C ILE A 334 -17.98 -7.70 21.39
N SER A 335 -17.27 -6.74 20.80
CA SER A 335 -15.82 -6.72 20.72
C SER A 335 -15.25 -5.81 21.80
N ILE A 336 -14.22 -6.29 22.47
CA ILE A 336 -13.56 -5.60 23.58
C ILE A 336 -12.12 -5.30 23.18
N ILE A 337 -11.70 -4.06 23.42
CA ILE A 337 -10.37 -3.57 23.14
C ILE A 337 -9.75 -3.07 24.44
N SER A 338 -8.51 -3.45 24.73
CA SER A 338 -7.76 -3.00 25.91
C SER A 338 -6.80 -1.86 25.58
N GLU A 339 -6.63 -0.97 26.56
CA GLU A 339 -5.63 0.11 26.55
C GLU A 339 -4.62 -0.09 27.69
N PRO A 340 -3.33 0.22 27.50
CA PRO A 340 -2.76 0.96 26.36
C PRO A 340 -2.47 0.08 25.12
N GLY A 341 -2.67 0.64 23.93
CA GLY A 341 -2.26 0.03 22.65
C GLY A 341 -3.41 -0.41 21.74
N SER A 342 -4.66 -0.15 22.14
CA SER A 342 -5.87 -0.54 21.41
C SER A 342 -5.83 -2.00 20.95
N ILE A 343 -5.41 -2.90 21.84
CA ILE A 343 -5.22 -4.32 21.52
C ILE A 343 -6.57 -5.01 21.63
N TYR A 344 -6.92 -5.81 20.62
CA TYR A 344 -8.12 -6.64 20.69
C TYR A 344 -8.01 -7.61 21.87
N PHE A 345 -8.97 -7.54 22.78
CA PHE A 345 -8.97 -8.31 24.02
C PHE A 345 -9.81 -9.57 23.89
N VAL A 346 -11.10 -9.44 23.53
CA VAL A 346 -12.01 -10.58 23.37
C VAL A 346 -13.29 -10.21 22.62
N HIS A 347 -13.95 -11.22 22.07
CA HIS A 347 -15.32 -11.15 21.56
C HIS A 347 -16.27 -11.99 22.42
N ILE A 348 -17.43 -11.42 22.74
CA ILE A 348 -18.48 -12.05 23.53
C ILE A 348 -19.79 -12.04 22.73
N THR A 349 -20.50 -13.16 22.73
CA THR A 349 -21.86 -13.28 22.18
C THR A 349 -22.81 -13.51 23.35
N PRO A 350 -23.47 -12.47 23.88
CA PRO A 350 -24.31 -12.62 25.04
C PRO A 350 -25.58 -13.42 24.74
N THR A 351 -26.08 -14.13 25.75
CA THR A 351 -27.27 -14.99 25.61
C THR A 351 -28.54 -14.18 25.29
N ALA A 352 -28.58 -12.92 25.74
CA ALA A 352 -29.68 -12.00 25.46
C ALA A 352 -29.16 -10.56 25.34
N GLY A 353 -29.82 -9.77 24.48
CA GLY A 353 -29.45 -8.38 24.22
C GLY A 353 -29.87 -7.34 25.28
N SER A 354 -30.13 -7.80 26.50
CA SER A 354 -30.45 -6.91 27.61
C SER A 354 -29.16 -6.42 28.26
N SER A 355 -29.03 -5.11 28.45
CA SER A 355 -27.84 -4.48 29.02
C SER A 355 -27.36 -5.12 30.32
N LYS A 356 -28.28 -5.59 31.17
CA LYS A 356 -27.98 -6.29 32.43
C LYS A 356 -27.33 -7.65 32.24
N VAL A 357 -27.83 -8.44 31.29
CA VAL A 357 -27.29 -9.77 30.98
C VAL A 357 -25.90 -9.64 30.40
N ILE A 358 -25.72 -8.68 29.48
CA ILE A 358 -24.44 -8.39 28.85
C ILE A 358 -23.40 -7.97 29.89
N ALA A 359 -23.75 -7.05 30.80
CA ALA A 359 -22.85 -6.59 31.85
C ALA A 359 -22.44 -7.74 32.79
N ALA A 360 -23.38 -8.59 33.19
CA ALA A 360 -23.11 -9.73 34.07
C ALA A 360 -22.18 -10.76 33.41
N GLU A 361 -22.45 -11.14 32.16
CA GLU A 361 -21.61 -12.09 31.41
C GLU A 361 -20.21 -11.54 31.17
N LEU A 362 -20.10 -10.24 30.92
CA LEU A 362 -18.83 -9.55 30.77
C LEU A 362 -17.98 -9.62 32.04
N ILE A 363 -18.55 -9.29 33.19
CA ILE A 363 -17.85 -9.30 34.48
C ILE A 363 -17.42 -10.72 34.82
N ALA A 364 -18.28 -11.72 34.57
CA ALA A 364 -17.93 -13.12 34.74
C ALA A 364 -16.74 -13.51 33.84
N TYR A 365 -16.68 -13.00 32.60
CA TYR A 365 -15.57 -13.24 31.69
C TYR A 365 -14.26 -12.58 32.15
N LEU A 366 -14.32 -11.33 32.61
CA LEU A 366 -13.15 -10.60 33.11
C LEU A 366 -12.58 -11.25 34.38
N SER A 367 -13.46 -11.67 35.30
CA SER A 367 -13.08 -12.44 36.49
C SER A 367 -12.43 -13.77 36.14
N LYS A 368 -12.96 -14.49 35.14
CA LYS A 368 -12.36 -15.75 34.65
C LYS A 368 -10.97 -15.56 34.04
N LYS A 369 -10.72 -14.40 33.43
CA LYS A 369 -9.42 -14.05 32.82
C LYS A 369 -8.42 -13.45 33.82
N ASN A 370 -8.77 -13.38 35.10
CA ASN A 370 -7.93 -12.85 36.17
C ASN A 370 -7.45 -11.42 35.88
N VAL A 371 -8.31 -10.60 35.26
CA VAL A 371 -8.04 -9.18 35.01
C VAL A 371 -8.30 -8.42 36.29
N ASP A 372 -7.30 -7.67 36.77
CA ASP A 372 -7.47 -6.79 37.92
C ASP A 372 -8.37 -5.60 37.54
N LEU A 373 -9.63 -5.66 37.97
CA LEU A 373 -10.61 -4.60 37.76
C LEU A 373 -10.25 -3.31 38.52
N GLY A 374 -9.44 -3.40 39.58
CA GLY A 374 -8.98 -2.23 40.35
C GLY A 374 -7.97 -1.36 39.59
N GLY A 375 -7.28 -1.92 38.59
CA GLY A 375 -6.34 -1.21 37.72
C GLY A 375 -6.99 -0.47 36.55
N ILE A 376 -8.26 -0.74 36.25
CA ILE A 376 -8.98 -0.13 35.13
C ILE A 376 -9.40 1.29 35.53
N LYS A 377 -8.99 2.28 34.75
CA LYS A 377 -9.28 3.70 34.98
C LYS A 377 -10.35 4.26 34.06
N ALA A 378 -10.62 3.59 32.94
CA ALA A 378 -11.56 4.08 31.93
C ALA A 378 -12.33 2.95 31.25
N VAL A 379 -13.60 3.22 30.96
CA VAL A 379 -14.48 2.33 30.19
C VAL A 379 -15.20 3.16 29.13
N GLY A 380 -15.00 2.82 27.85
CA GLY A 380 -15.64 3.49 26.72
C GLY A 380 -16.72 2.62 26.08
N VAL A 381 -17.96 3.11 25.97
CA VAL A 381 -19.09 2.34 25.45
C VAL A 381 -19.89 3.19 24.45
N THR A 382 -20.31 2.57 23.34
CA THR A 382 -21.09 3.26 22.30
C THR A 382 -22.60 3.33 22.64
N GLU A 383 -23.15 2.36 23.37
CA GLU A 383 -24.57 2.33 23.76
C GLU A 383 -24.83 2.79 25.21
N PRO A 384 -25.67 3.81 25.45
CA PRO A 384 -25.89 4.38 26.79
C PRO A 384 -26.70 3.50 27.77
N LEU A 385 -27.42 2.49 27.30
CA LEU A 385 -28.20 1.58 28.17
C LEU A 385 -27.34 0.49 28.82
N LEU A 386 -26.26 0.08 28.15
CA LEU A 386 -25.25 -0.83 28.70
C LEU A 386 -24.53 -0.20 29.91
N ILE A 387 -24.40 1.12 29.85
CA ILE A 387 -23.68 1.93 30.84
C ILE A 387 -24.35 1.85 32.22
N GLN A 388 -25.66 2.08 32.29
CA GLN A 388 -26.42 2.00 33.54
C GLN A 388 -26.39 0.59 34.14
N ALA A 389 -26.40 -0.44 33.30
CA ALA A 389 -26.34 -1.82 33.76
C ALA A 389 -24.98 -2.21 34.34
N ILE A 390 -23.87 -1.74 33.75
CA ILE A 390 -22.52 -1.98 34.31
C ILE A 390 -22.37 -1.26 35.67
N GLU A 391 -22.96 -0.07 35.81
CA GLU A 391 -22.98 0.69 37.06
C GLU A 391 -23.79 -0.03 38.15
N GLU A 392 -24.98 -0.56 37.82
CA GLU A 392 -25.83 -1.32 38.74
C GLU A 392 -25.24 -2.67 39.17
N VAL A 393 -24.45 -3.33 38.31
CA VAL A 393 -23.98 -4.70 38.55
C VAL A 393 -22.62 -4.75 39.27
N SER A 394 -21.76 -3.74 39.13
CA SER A 394 -20.33 -3.98 39.35
C SER A 394 -19.60 -3.19 40.43
N PHE A 395 -20.07 -2.05 40.96
CA PHE A 395 -19.19 -1.26 41.84
C PHE A 395 -19.93 -0.43 42.92
N ASP A 396 -20.18 -1.03 44.08
CA ASP A 396 -20.75 -0.36 45.27
C ASP A 396 -19.89 0.75 45.91
N CYS A 397 -18.77 1.19 45.30
CA CYS A 397 -17.83 2.11 45.97
C CYS A 397 -17.14 3.17 45.08
N LEU A 398 -17.47 3.33 43.80
CA LEU A 398 -16.74 4.24 42.90
C LEU A 398 -17.65 5.27 42.22
N LYS A 399 -17.31 6.56 42.34
CA LYS A 399 -17.99 7.66 41.64
C LYS A 399 -17.45 7.80 40.21
N TRP A 400 -18.30 7.51 39.24
CA TRP A 400 -18.00 7.73 37.82
C TRP A 400 -18.34 9.17 37.41
N ARG A 401 -17.54 9.76 36.50
CA ARG A 401 -17.87 11.05 35.87
C ARG A 401 -17.92 10.89 34.36
N TRP A 402 -19.04 11.33 33.80
CA TRP A 402 -19.37 11.18 32.38
C TRP A 402 -18.95 12.41 31.59
N THR A 403 -18.33 12.21 30.43
CA THR A 403 -18.08 13.28 29.46
C THR A 403 -18.40 12.81 28.05
N ASN A 404 -19.14 13.61 27.30
CA ASN A 404 -19.33 13.39 25.86
C ASN A 404 -18.06 13.79 25.11
N ARG A 405 -17.57 12.92 24.23
CA ARG A 405 -16.68 13.34 23.14
C ARG A 405 -17.45 13.37 21.82
N CYS A 406 -16.97 14.22 20.91
CA CYS A 406 -17.54 14.41 19.57
C CYS A 406 -17.76 13.07 18.86
N ASN A 407 -18.89 12.98 18.12
CA ASN A 407 -19.42 11.82 17.38
C ASN A 407 -20.33 10.84 18.15
N GLY A 408 -20.90 11.24 19.29
CA GLY A 408 -21.96 10.47 19.95
C GLY A 408 -21.51 9.25 20.75
N SER A 409 -20.19 9.09 20.97
CA SER A 409 -19.63 8.06 21.84
C SER A 409 -19.54 8.56 23.29
N TYR A 410 -20.03 7.76 24.23
CA TYR A 410 -19.96 8.04 25.66
C TYR A 410 -18.67 7.43 26.24
N VAL A 411 -17.84 8.25 26.89
CA VAL A 411 -16.64 7.76 27.60
C VAL A 411 -16.81 8.00 29.09
N SER A 412 -16.66 6.93 29.87
CA SER A 412 -16.64 6.99 31.33
C SER A 412 -15.22 6.95 31.86
N TYR A 413 -14.94 7.83 32.80
CA TYR A 413 -13.69 7.83 33.55
C TYR A 413 -13.98 7.52 35.01
N MET A 414 -13.20 6.60 35.56
CA MET A 414 -13.21 6.30 36.97
C MET A 414 -12.42 7.41 37.68
N LEU A 415 -13.07 8.26 38.47
CA LEU A 415 -12.36 9.19 39.34
C LEU A 415 -11.89 8.40 40.56
N THR A 416 -10.68 7.86 40.49
CA THR A 416 -10.00 7.45 41.71
C THR A 416 -9.73 8.72 42.51
N ASN A 417 -10.39 8.86 43.66
CA ASN A 417 -10.03 9.88 44.65
C ASN A 417 -8.64 9.52 45.19
N TYR A 418 -7.59 9.89 44.48
CA TYR A 418 -6.26 9.99 45.08
C TYR A 418 -6.26 11.26 45.93
N ARG A 419 -6.30 11.07 47.25
CA ARG A 419 -5.73 12.03 48.20
C ARG A 419 -4.23 11.85 48.24
#